data_AF-A0A139BQS7-F1
#
_entry.id   AF-A0A139BQS7-F1
#
_cell.length_a   1.000
_cell.length_b   1.000
_cell.length_c   1.000
_cell.angle_alpha   90.00
_cell.angle_beta   90.00
_cell.angle_gamma   90.00
#
_symmetry.space_group_name_H-M   'P 1'
#
loop_
_entity.id
_entity.type
_entity.pdbx_description
1 polymer ?
#
loop_
_entity_poly.entity_id
_entity_poly.type
_entity_poly.pdbx_seq_one_letter_code
_entity_poly.pdbx_strand_id
1 'polypeptide(L)' 'MLTGMGNGSVFGATLMCFLGRGQFEVWGGVGMPAYDPSTFSGFMEWTMFIFGFAFVAILVVALNRHDKLEKAAA' A
#
# COMPACT_ATOMS: atom_id res chain seq x y z
N MET A 1 -9.19 1.44 -22.20
CA MET A 1 -8.95 0.60 -21.00
C MET A 1 -8.16 1.43 -19.99
N LEU A 2 -8.86 2.24 -19.20
CA LEU A 2 -8.31 2.82 -17.97
C LEU A 2 -8.70 1.87 -16.85
N THR A 3 -8.06 0.71 -16.81
CA THR A 3 -8.08 -0.11 -15.60
C THR A 3 -7.41 0.74 -14.54
N GLY A 4 -8.20 1.25 -13.61
CA GLY A 4 -7.71 2.07 -12.52
C GLY A 4 -6.58 1.32 -11.82
N MET A 5 -5.35 1.80 -12.02
CA MET A 5 -4.29 1.59 -11.05
C MET A 5 -4.88 2.04 -9.71
N GLY A 6 -5.16 1.10 -8.81
CA GLY A 6 -5.76 1.42 -7.52
C GLY A 6 -4.95 2.53 -6.86
N ASN A 7 -5.60 3.45 -6.13
CA ASN A 7 -4.98 4.67 -5.59
C ASN A 7 -3.59 4.44 -4.94
N GLY A 8 -3.36 3.27 -4.33
CA GLY A 8 -2.06 2.86 -3.80
C GLY A 8 -0.93 2.77 -4.83
N SER A 9 -1.18 2.22 -6.02
CA SER A 9 -0.19 2.13 -7.10
C SER A 9 0.12 3.49 -7.75
N VAL A 10 -0.88 4.38 -7.86
CA VAL A 10 -0.69 5.77 -8.30
C VAL A 10 0.14 6.53 -7.28
N PHE A 11 -0.21 6.42 -6.00
CA PHE A 11 0.53 7.00 -4.88
C PHE A 11 1.98 6.52 -4.85
N GLY A 12 2.23 5.22 -5.02
CA GLY A 12 3.57 4.64 -5.07
C GLY A 12 4.41 5.20 -6.22
N ALA A 13 3.85 5.23 -7.42
CA ALA A 13 4.53 5.81 -8.59
C ALA A 13 4.85 7.31 -8.38
N THR A 14 3.90 8.08 -7.82
CA THR A 14 4.10 9.50 -7.52
C THR A 14 5.19 9.73 -6.46
N LEU A 15 5.20 8.95 -5.37
CA LEU A 15 6.23 9.01 -4.33
C LEU A 15 7.62 8.74 -4.88
N MET A 16 7.75 7.72 -5.74
CA MET A 16 9.04 7.36 -6.32
C MET A 16 9.56 8.43 -7.29
N CYS A 17 8.67 8.99 -8.12
CA CYS A 17 9.00 10.13 -8.98
C CYS A 17 9.42 11.37 -8.18
N PHE A 18 8.78 11.65 -7.03
CA PHE A 18 9.11 12.81 -6.20
C PHE A 18 10.34 12.62 -5.30
N LEU A 19 10.57 11.40 -4.79
CA LEU A 19 11.72 11.09 -3.93
C LEU A 19 13.00 10.79 -4.72
N GLY A 20 12.91 10.65 -6.05
CA GLY A 20 14.04 10.27 -6.90
C GLY A 20 14.61 8.88 -6.54
N ARG A 21 13.80 8.02 -5.90
CA ARG A 21 14.21 6.69 -5.42
C ARG A 21 13.71 5.60 -6.37
N GLY A 22 14.57 4.60 -6.60
CA GLY A 22 14.35 3.51 -7.54
C GLY A 22 14.69 3.92 -8.97
N GLN A 23 15.97 3.74 -9.37
CA GLN A 23 16.35 3.87 -10.77
C GLN A 23 15.50 2.90 -11.61
N PHE A 24 14.87 3.38 -12.68
CA PHE A 24 14.07 2.53 -13.58
C PHE A 24 14.88 1.36 -14.15
N GLU A 25 16.20 1.53 -14.26
CA GLU A 25 17.17 0.49 -14.67
C GLU A 25 17.20 -0.71 -13.71
N VAL A 26 16.82 -0.51 -12.45
CA VAL A 26 16.73 -1.55 -11.40
C VAL A 26 15.27 -1.77 -11.00
N TRP A 27 14.40 -1.88 -12.01
CA TRP A 27 12.96 -1.97 -11.85
C TRP A 27 12.54 -3.10 -10.88
N GLY A 28 13.20 -4.25 -10.95
CA GLY A 28 12.99 -5.38 -10.03
C GLY A 28 11.63 -6.08 -10.18
N GLY A 29 10.78 -5.73 -11.15
CA GLY A 29 9.36 -6.12 -11.19
C GLY A 29 9.02 -7.58 -11.56
N VAL A 30 9.95 -8.53 -11.48
CA VAL A 30 9.68 -9.94 -11.79
C VAL A 30 10.32 -10.85 -10.74
N GLY A 31 9.50 -11.71 -10.11
CA GLY A 31 9.96 -12.71 -9.14
C GLY A 31 10.38 -12.11 -7.80
N MET A 32 11.37 -12.72 -7.14
CA MET A 32 11.86 -12.28 -5.82
C MET A 32 12.44 -10.85 -5.77
N PRO A 33 13.09 -10.32 -6.83
CA PRO A 33 13.50 -8.91 -6.87
C PRO A 33 12.37 -7.91 -6.64
N ALA A 34 11.11 -8.29 -6.90
CA ALA A 34 9.95 -7.42 -6.69
C ALA A 34 9.63 -7.19 -5.21
N TYR A 35 10.34 -7.87 -4.30
CA TYR A 35 10.24 -7.70 -2.85
C TYR A 35 11.53 -7.13 -2.24
N ASP A 36 12.55 -6.84 -3.05
CA ASP A 36 13.77 -6.20 -2.59
C ASP A 36 13.55 -4.68 -2.46
N PRO A 37 13.59 -4.10 -1.25
CA PRO A 37 13.30 -2.69 -1.03
C PRO A 37 14.32 -1.73 -1.66
N SER A 38 15.46 -2.23 -2.15
CA SER A 38 16.42 -1.44 -2.92
C SER A 38 16.02 -1.24 -4.39
N THR A 39 15.08 -2.04 -4.90
CA THR A 39 14.54 -1.94 -6.26
C THR A 39 13.31 -1.03 -6.32
N PHE A 40 12.99 -0.53 -7.51
CA PHE A 40 11.79 0.31 -7.71
C PHE A 40 10.49 -0.42 -7.32
N SER A 41 10.28 -1.63 -7.84
CA SER A 41 9.09 -2.43 -7.56
C SER A 41 9.03 -2.85 -6.10
N GLY A 42 10.15 -3.27 -5.51
CA GLY A 42 10.16 -3.75 -4.13
C GLY A 42 9.94 -2.66 -3.10
N PHE A 43 10.45 -1.44 -3.30
CA PHE A 43 10.09 -0.33 -2.43
C PHE A 43 8.58 -0.06 -2.45
N MET A 44 7.96 -0.05 -3.63
CA MET A 44 6.51 0.16 -3.74
C MET A 44 5.73 -0.94 -3.03
N GLU A 45 6.13 -2.21 -3.18
CA GLU A 45 5.43 -3.32 -2.52
C GLU A 45 5.54 -3.27 -1.01
N TRP A 46 6.72 -2.94 -0.47
CA TRP A 46 6.88 -2.72 0.97
C TRP A 46 6.00 -1.59 1.49
N THR A 47 5.89 -0.51 0.72
CA THR A 47 5.02 0.61 1.05
C THR A 47 3.55 0.14 1.10
N MET A 48 3.11 -0.61 0.08
CA MET A 48 1.76 -1.20 0.03
C MET A 48 1.46 -2.13 1.21
N PHE A 49 2.41 -2.98 1.60
CA PHE A 49 2.24 -3.85 2.78
C PHE A 49 2.05 -3.04 4.06
N ILE A 50 2.88 -2.03 4.30
CA ILE A 50 2.77 -1.18 5.50
C ILE A 50 1.40 -0.48 5.54
N PHE A 51 0.96 0.10 4.43
CA PHE A 51 -0.37 0.73 4.34
C PHE A 51 -1.50 -0.28 4.54
N GLY A 52 -1.38 -1.49 3.96
CA GLY A 52 -2.35 -2.56 4.14
C GLY A 52 -2.51 -2.98 5.60
N PHE A 53 -1.39 -3.20 6.31
CA PHE A 53 -1.42 -3.55 7.73
C PHE A 53 -2.01 -2.42 8.58
N ALA A 54 -1.64 -1.17 8.33
CA ALA A 54 -2.20 -0.02 9.02
C ALA A 54 -3.72 0.09 8.81
N PHE A 55 -4.19 -0.11 7.57
CA PHE A 55 -5.60 -0.08 7.24
C PHE A 55 -6.40 -1.18 7.96
N VAL A 56 -5.88 -2.41 8.00
CA VAL A 56 -6.52 -3.52 8.74
C VAL A 56 -6.63 -3.18 10.23
N ALA A 57 -5.58 -2.64 10.85
CA ALA A 57 -5.62 -2.24 12.25
C ALA A 57 -6.70 -1.18 12.52
N ILE A 58 -6.80 -0.17 11.64
CA ILE A 58 -7.83 0.88 11.74
C ILE A 58 -9.24 0.29 11.56
N LEU A 59 -9.42 -0.63 10.61
CA LEU A 59 -10.71 -1.32 10.39
C LEU A 59 -11.14 -2.10 11.62
N VAL A 60 -10.23 -2.86 12.24
CA VAL A 60 -10.53 -3.61 13.47
C VAL A 60 -10.99 -2.66 14.58
N VAL A 61 -10.34 -1.51 14.75
CA VAL A 61 -10.76 -0.50 15.73
C VAL A 61 -12.12 0.10 15.38
N ALA A 62 -12.35 0.43 14.11
CA ALA A 62 -13.61 1.01 13.64
C ALA A 62 -14.79 0.06 13.82
N LEU A 63 -14.64 -1.20 13.43
CA LEU A 63 -15.68 -2.23 13.57
C LEU A 63 -16.02 -2.48 15.05
N ASN A 64 -15.02 -2.57 15.93
CA ASN A 64 -15.26 -2.71 17.37
C ASN A 64 -15.98 -1.50 17.98
N ARG A 65 -15.73 -0.29 17.47
CA ARG A 65 -16.46 0.91 17.90
C ARG A 65 -17.89 0.89 17.39
N HIS A 66 -18.11 0.47 16.14
CA HIS A 66 -19.43 0.36 15.54
C HIS A 66 -20.31 -0.65 16.28
N ASP A 67 -19.80 -1.86 16.55
CA ASP A 67 -20.51 -2.91 17.30
C ASP A 67 -20.94 -2.44 18.70
N LYS A 68 -20.09 -1.66 19.39
CA LYS A 68 -20.46 -1.04 20.67
C LYS A 68 -21.62 -0.05 20.54
N LEU A 69 -21.64 0.75 19.47
CA LEU A 69 -22.73 1.70 19.22
C LEU A 69 -24.03 0.97 18.87
N GLU A 70 -23.96 -0.08 18.05
CA GLU A 70 -25.13 -0.89 17.71
C GLU A 70 -25.73 -1.59 18.94
N LYS A 71 -24.89 -2.16 19.80
CA LYS A 71 -25.34 -2.79 21.06
C LYS A 71 -25.91 -1.81 22.07
N ALA A 72 -25.46 -0.55 22.06
CA ALA A 72 -25.99 0.49 22.94
C ALA A 72 -27.32 1.07 22.43
N ALA A 73 -27.63 0.91 21.14
CA ALA A 73 -28.87 1.36 20.52
C ALA A 73 -30.00 0.30 20.54
N ALA A 74 -29.68 -0.94 20.92
CA ALA A 74 -30.61 -2.06 21.10
C ALA A 74 -31.11 -2.15 22.56
#